data_AF-A0A7R9PCA7-F1
#
_entry.id   AF-A0A7R9PCA7-F1
#
_cell.length_a   1.000
_cell.length_b   1.000
_cell.length_c   1.000
_cell.angle_alpha   90.00
_cell.angle_beta   90.00
_cell.angle_gamma   90.00
#
_symmetry.space_group_name_H-M   'P 1'
#
loop_
_entity.id
_entity.type
_entity.pdbx_description
1 polymer ?
#
loop_
_entity_poly.entity_id
_entity_poly.type
_entity_poly.pdbx_seq_one_letter_code
_entity_poly.pdbx_strand_id
1 'polypeptide(L)'
;LGEDRWLTTLILKRGHHVKYTPSSIAYTQCPETFDEFFNQRRRWIPSEYVNIVDIIINQFKCETNTKLNRFFTIYHLLVLISSFLCPTGVFLLLVHSFAIVFRQDGGTSMRVNALAVSCFIVLCCFCNRRIQLMSAKLLSVMYGLLILSTIIVIVVDLFRYGLASDLRSLFFVVVMHHLFFVVILYPTEVTKCKTILPFYVTSPTRLLLLPVFTVFNIQDVTWGTRETQVPNEMNERTSCNFGKVSKTSLRTTWRKVVSNMKQIISNSYGDVPKFTKTSSNLNFIERVPGSYCIEVGNTKSSELMEHNNTQPGNTSFISNEESQFWSDIIRKYLHPIDGNKENKMKVYNDLCRLRYILASVFIIGNGFFIYLLAPKVGNMSSVVYNVDDKSVPKHVESISAGDKRY
;
A
#
# COMPACT_ATOMS: atom_id res chain seq x y z
N LEU A 1 -7.55 8.16 9.33
CA LEU A 1 -6.50 7.80 8.34
C LEU A 1 -7.02 7.72 6.89
N GLY A 2 -8.31 7.46 6.64
CA GLY A 2 -8.91 7.59 5.30
C GLY A 2 -10.44 7.63 5.39
N GLU A 3 -10.98 8.82 5.64
CA GLU A 3 -12.41 9.07 5.89
C GLU A 3 -13.26 8.69 4.68
N ASP A 4 -12.87 9.11 3.48
CA ASP A 4 -13.64 8.87 2.25
C ASP A 4 -13.88 7.37 2.00
N ARG A 5 -12.84 6.54 2.19
CA ARG A 5 -12.93 5.08 2.05
C ARG A 5 -13.80 4.46 3.13
N TRP A 6 -13.72 4.98 4.35
CA TRP A 6 -14.53 4.51 5.45
C TRP A 6 -16.02 4.83 5.23
N LEU A 7 -16.34 6.07 4.84
CA LEU A 7 -17.69 6.48 4.49
C LEU A 7 -18.26 5.63 3.35
N THR A 8 -17.47 5.39 2.30
CA THR A 8 -17.84 4.48 1.21
C THR A 8 -18.18 3.09 1.72
N THR A 9 -17.37 2.56 2.65
CA THR A 9 -17.60 1.25 3.26
C THR A 9 -18.91 1.23 4.07
N LEU A 10 -19.23 2.30 4.82
CA LEU A 10 -20.50 2.42 5.55
C LEU A 10 -21.71 2.43 4.60
N ILE A 11 -21.63 3.20 3.51
CA ILE A 11 -22.66 3.25 2.47
C ILE A 11 -22.88 1.85 1.88
N LEU A 12 -21.79 1.17 1.50
CA LEU A 12 -21.85 -0.19 0.98
C LEU A 12 -22.49 -1.13 2.00
N LYS A 13 -22.06 -1.12 3.27
CA LYS A 13 -22.60 -1.98 4.36
C LYS A 13 -24.10 -1.84 4.56
N ARG A 14 -24.68 -0.66 4.25
CA ARG A 14 -26.13 -0.44 4.34
C ARG A 14 -26.93 -1.08 3.20
N GLY A 15 -26.25 -1.50 2.13
CA GLY A 15 -26.86 -2.09 0.94
C GLY A 15 -27.02 -1.11 -0.22
N HIS A 16 -26.49 0.12 -0.12
CA HIS A 16 -26.45 1.05 -1.24
C HIS A 16 -25.36 0.68 -2.24
N HIS A 17 -25.51 1.17 -3.47
CA HIS A 17 -24.58 0.92 -4.57
C HIS A 17 -23.77 2.16 -4.90
N VAL A 18 -22.46 1.96 -5.09
CA VAL A 18 -21.57 2.98 -5.62
C VAL A 18 -21.37 2.70 -7.11
N LYS A 19 -21.55 3.72 -7.96
CA LYS A 19 -21.37 3.62 -9.41
C LYS A 19 -20.19 4.48 -9.84
N TYR A 20 -19.39 3.94 -10.75
CA TYR A 20 -18.34 4.70 -11.44
C TYR A 20 -18.93 5.35 -12.69
N THR A 21 -18.71 6.65 -12.85
CA THR A 21 -19.13 7.42 -14.03
C THR A 21 -17.87 7.93 -14.72
N PRO A 22 -17.53 7.46 -15.93
CA PRO A 22 -16.31 7.88 -16.62
C PRO A 22 -16.30 9.35 -17.03
N SER A 23 -17.48 9.97 -17.14
CA SER A 23 -17.63 11.41 -17.43
C SER A 23 -17.38 12.31 -16.22
N SER A 24 -17.25 11.75 -15.01
CA SER A 24 -16.95 12.52 -13.81
C SER A 24 -15.44 12.81 -13.74
N ILE A 25 -15.06 14.04 -14.03
CA ILE A 25 -13.67 14.49 -14.03
C ILE A 25 -13.39 15.27 -12.73
N ALA A 26 -12.34 14.87 -12.02
CA ALA A 26 -11.84 15.58 -10.85
C ALA A 26 -10.35 15.89 -11.04
N TYR A 27 -9.95 17.12 -10.72
CA TYR A 27 -8.56 17.54 -10.71
C TYR A 27 -8.04 17.50 -9.27
N THR A 28 -6.81 17.01 -9.09
CA THR A 28 -6.18 16.93 -7.77
C THR A 28 -4.70 17.31 -7.86
N GLN A 29 -4.19 17.90 -6.79
CA GLN A 29 -2.78 18.21 -6.65
C GLN A 29 -2.03 16.91 -6.32
N CYS A 30 -1.13 16.50 -7.21
CA CYS A 30 -0.25 15.37 -6.98
C CYS A 30 0.99 15.81 -6.20
N PRO A 31 1.56 14.95 -5.35
CA PRO A 31 2.81 15.27 -4.67
C PRO A 31 3.95 15.42 -5.69
N GLU A 32 4.64 16.55 -5.64
CA GLU A 32 5.75 16.86 -6.56
C GLU A 32 7.11 16.50 -5.97
N THR A 33 7.19 16.42 -4.64
CA THR A 33 8.42 16.08 -3.91
C THR A 33 8.35 14.67 -3.34
N PHE A 34 9.52 14.03 -3.20
CA PHE A 34 9.63 12.71 -2.60
C PHE A 34 9.07 12.66 -1.17
N ASP A 35 9.33 13.70 -0.37
CA ASP A 35 8.89 13.75 1.02
C ASP A 35 7.37 13.85 1.12
N GLU A 36 6.76 14.70 0.28
CA GLU A 36 5.32 14.82 0.19
C GLU A 36 4.68 13.50 -0.24
N PHE A 37 5.26 12.82 -1.24
CA PHE A 37 4.80 11.51 -1.69
C PHE A 37 4.83 10.46 -0.58
N PHE A 38 5.96 10.33 0.14
CA PHE A 38 6.08 9.38 1.27
C PHE A 38 5.12 9.71 2.41
N ASN A 39 4.98 10.99 2.76
CA ASN A 39 4.07 11.43 3.83
C ASN A 39 2.59 11.25 3.46
N GLN A 40 2.22 11.41 2.19
CA GLN A 40 0.87 11.11 1.71
C GLN A 40 0.59 9.61 1.83
N ARG A 41 1.49 8.77 1.29
CA ARG A 41 1.32 7.32 1.22
C ARG A 41 1.33 6.63 2.57
N ARG A 42 2.06 7.19 3.56
CA ARG A 42 2.02 6.78 4.97
C ARG A 42 0.60 6.67 5.52
N ARG A 43 -0.32 7.55 5.11
CA ARG A 43 -1.72 7.57 5.57
C ARG A 43 -2.60 6.68 4.72
N TRP A 44 -2.42 6.75 3.39
CA TRP A 44 -3.31 6.09 2.45
C TRP A 44 -3.18 4.58 2.50
N ILE A 45 -1.96 4.04 2.55
CA ILE A 45 -1.71 2.60 2.52
C ILE A 45 -2.35 1.89 3.74
N PRO A 46 -2.15 2.33 4.99
CA PRO A 46 -2.85 1.72 6.12
C PRO A 46 -4.38 1.83 6.03
N SER A 47 -4.90 2.97 5.56
CA SER A 47 -6.35 3.13 5.38
C SER A 47 -6.92 2.13 4.37
N GLU A 48 -6.17 1.83 3.32
CA GLU A 48 -6.55 0.84 2.30
C GLU A 48 -6.59 -0.56 2.92
N TYR A 49 -5.56 -0.97 3.65
CA TYR A 49 -5.54 -2.28 4.31
C TYR A 49 -6.69 -2.47 5.29
N VAL A 50 -6.96 -1.48 6.15
CA VAL A 50 -8.03 -1.58 7.14
C VAL A 50 -9.40 -1.69 6.46
N ASN A 51 -9.68 -0.89 5.44
CA ASN A 51 -10.95 -0.95 4.71
C ASN A 51 -11.11 -2.28 3.96
N ILE A 52 -10.05 -2.79 3.30
CA ILE A 52 -10.10 -4.08 2.61
C ILE A 52 -10.36 -5.22 3.60
N VAL A 53 -9.64 -5.26 4.72
CA VAL A 53 -9.81 -6.29 5.75
C VAL A 53 -11.22 -6.25 6.34
N ASP A 54 -11.75 -5.06 6.62
CA ASP A 54 -13.12 -4.89 7.13
C ASP A 54 -14.17 -5.42 6.13
N ILE A 55 -14.09 -5.05 4.85
CA ILE A 55 -15.01 -5.57 3.82
C ILE A 55 -14.95 -7.10 3.75
N ILE A 56 -13.75 -7.68 3.74
CA ILE A 56 -13.54 -9.13 3.65
C ILE A 56 -14.15 -9.84 4.86
N ILE A 57 -13.87 -9.37 6.09
CA ILE A 57 -14.39 -10.00 7.31
C ILE A 57 -15.92 -9.96 7.34
N ASN A 58 -16.54 -8.82 7.04
CA ASN A 58 -18.00 -8.68 7.08
C ASN A 58 -18.69 -9.55 6.02
N GLN A 59 -18.08 -9.68 4.82
CA GLN A 59 -18.58 -10.56 3.77
C GLN A 59 -18.50 -12.04 4.18
N PHE A 60 -17.40 -12.49 4.78
CA PHE A 60 -17.26 -13.88 5.24
C PHE A 60 -18.23 -14.23 6.38
N LYS A 61 -18.61 -13.27 7.21
CA LYS A 61 -19.55 -13.48 8.31
C LYS A 61 -21.03 -13.46 7.90
N CYS A 62 -21.35 -13.14 6.64
CA CYS A 62 -22.72 -12.90 6.17
C CYS A 62 -23.50 -11.89 7.05
N GLU A 63 -22.80 -11.00 7.77
CA GLU A 63 -23.40 -10.09 8.76
C GLU A 63 -24.07 -8.87 8.11
N THR A 64 -23.88 -8.69 6.80
CA THR A 64 -24.33 -7.52 6.08
C THR A 64 -25.31 -7.89 4.96
N ASN A 65 -26.39 -7.11 4.84
CA ASN A 65 -27.39 -7.19 3.75
C ASN A 65 -26.83 -6.68 2.40
N THR A 66 -25.52 -6.79 2.24
CA THR A 66 -24.76 -6.28 1.10
C THR A 66 -24.68 -7.35 0.04
N LYS A 67 -25.39 -7.12 -1.06
CA LYS A 67 -25.19 -7.82 -2.33
C LYS A 67 -23.84 -7.42 -2.98
N LEU A 68 -22.76 -7.40 -2.21
CA LEU A 68 -21.41 -7.22 -2.75
C LEU A 68 -21.06 -8.47 -3.54
N ASN A 69 -20.52 -8.28 -4.75
CA ASN A 69 -20.18 -9.38 -5.62
C ASN A 69 -19.05 -10.23 -5.00
N ARG A 70 -19.20 -11.56 -4.97
CA ARG A 70 -18.14 -12.48 -4.48
C ARG A 70 -16.82 -12.28 -5.23
N PHE A 71 -16.88 -12.01 -6.53
CA PHE A 71 -15.69 -11.71 -7.33
C PHE A 71 -14.97 -10.44 -6.88
N PHE A 72 -15.71 -9.42 -6.44
CA PHE A 72 -15.13 -8.19 -5.87
C PHE A 72 -14.37 -8.47 -4.56
N THR A 73 -14.92 -9.34 -3.71
CA THR A 73 -14.27 -9.77 -2.47
C THR A 73 -13.01 -10.59 -2.75
N ILE A 74 -13.07 -11.53 -3.71
CA ILE A 74 -11.90 -12.32 -4.14
C ILE A 74 -10.82 -11.41 -4.72
N TYR A 75 -11.17 -10.45 -5.56
CA TYR A 75 -10.23 -9.48 -6.11
C TYR A 75 -9.49 -8.72 -5.00
N HIS A 76 -10.21 -8.18 -4.01
CA HIS A 76 -9.59 -7.46 -2.90
C HIS A 76 -8.75 -8.37 -1.99
N LEU A 77 -9.14 -9.65 -1.84
CA LEU A 77 -8.31 -10.64 -1.14
C LEU A 77 -6.99 -10.88 -1.89
N LEU A 78 -7.03 -11.00 -3.23
CA LEU A 78 -5.83 -11.15 -4.05
C LEU A 78 -4.94 -9.90 -3.99
N VAL A 79 -5.52 -8.70 -4.02
CA VAL A 79 -4.79 -7.42 -3.83
C VAL A 79 -4.12 -7.36 -2.47
N LEU A 80 -4.81 -7.80 -1.41
CA LEU A 80 -4.24 -7.85 -0.07
C LEU A 80 -3.05 -8.83 -0.01
N ILE A 81 -3.24 -10.05 -0.50
CA ILE A 81 -2.18 -11.09 -0.52
C ILE A 81 -0.97 -10.61 -1.33
N SER A 82 -1.21 -10.07 -2.54
CA SER A 82 -0.12 -9.59 -3.40
C SER A 82 0.65 -8.44 -2.75
N SER A 83 -0.03 -7.51 -2.08
CA SER A 83 0.60 -6.38 -1.38
C SER A 83 1.57 -6.84 -0.28
N PHE A 84 1.29 -7.95 0.40
CA PHE A 84 2.21 -8.53 1.39
C PHE A 84 3.35 -9.34 0.76
N LEU A 85 3.17 -9.89 -0.43
CA LEU A 85 4.19 -10.66 -1.16
C LEU A 85 5.13 -9.78 -1.99
N CYS A 86 4.67 -8.62 -2.45
CA CYS A 86 5.44 -7.69 -3.26
C CYS A 86 6.80 -7.29 -2.66
N PRO A 87 6.92 -6.96 -1.35
CA PRO A 87 8.21 -6.62 -0.76
C PRO A 87 9.20 -7.78 -0.84
N THR A 88 8.74 -9.02 -0.63
CA THR A 88 9.57 -10.22 -0.82
C THR A 88 10.00 -10.37 -2.28
N GLY A 89 9.08 -10.25 -3.23
CA GLY A 89 9.39 -10.37 -4.65
C GLY A 89 10.44 -9.34 -5.11
N VAL A 90 10.29 -8.09 -4.67
CA VAL A 90 11.23 -7.01 -4.98
C VAL A 90 12.55 -7.17 -4.23
N PHE A 91 12.54 -7.70 -3.01
CA PHE A 91 13.75 -8.05 -2.28
C PHE A 91 14.58 -9.09 -3.07
N LEU A 92 13.94 -10.15 -3.55
CA LEU A 92 14.61 -11.18 -4.35
C LEU A 92 15.05 -10.66 -5.72
N LEU A 93 14.26 -9.78 -6.34
CA LEU A 93 14.66 -9.06 -7.55
C LEU A 93 15.97 -8.30 -7.32
N LEU A 94 16.10 -7.56 -6.21
CA LEU A 94 17.32 -6.84 -5.88
C LEU A 94 18.52 -7.75 -5.61
N VAL A 95 18.30 -8.91 -4.97
CA VAL A 95 19.35 -9.93 -4.78
C VAL A 95 19.85 -10.43 -6.14
N HIS A 96 18.93 -10.73 -7.06
CA HIS A 96 19.27 -11.19 -8.40
C HIS A 96 19.99 -10.11 -9.21
N SER A 97 19.47 -8.89 -9.19
CA SER A 97 20.08 -7.71 -9.81
C SER A 97 21.51 -7.51 -9.33
N PHE A 98 21.76 -7.58 -8.02
CA PHE A 98 23.10 -7.42 -7.46
C PHE A 98 24.03 -8.54 -7.91
N ALA A 99 23.57 -9.80 -7.87
CA ALA A 99 24.36 -10.95 -8.29
C ALA A 99 24.82 -10.84 -9.74
N ILE A 100 23.94 -10.41 -10.65
CA ILE A 100 24.24 -10.26 -12.08
C ILE A 100 25.14 -9.07 -12.34
N VAL A 101 24.80 -7.89 -11.79
CA VAL A 101 25.52 -6.65 -12.09
C VAL A 101 26.94 -6.69 -11.54
N PHE A 102 27.13 -7.21 -10.32
CA PHE A 102 28.44 -7.24 -9.65
C PHE A 102 29.16 -8.58 -9.76
N ARG A 103 28.58 -9.56 -10.50
CA ARG A 103 29.12 -10.92 -10.63
C ARG A 103 29.48 -11.52 -9.27
N GLN A 104 28.52 -11.51 -8.36
CA GLN A 104 28.64 -12.06 -7.01
C GLN A 104 27.75 -13.29 -6.84
N ASP A 105 28.06 -14.14 -5.86
CA ASP A 105 27.21 -15.29 -5.55
C ASP A 105 25.86 -14.82 -4.95
N GLY A 106 24.83 -15.65 -5.13
CA GLY A 106 23.48 -15.33 -4.65
C GLY A 106 23.42 -15.18 -3.12
N GLY A 107 24.25 -15.90 -2.37
CA GLY A 107 24.29 -15.83 -0.91
C GLY A 107 24.87 -14.50 -0.40
N THR A 108 25.99 -14.06 -0.97
CA THR A 108 26.59 -12.74 -0.67
C THR A 108 25.64 -11.62 -1.06
N SER A 109 25.04 -11.70 -2.25
CA SER A 109 24.04 -10.74 -2.73
C SER A 109 22.84 -10.65 -1.79
N MET A 110 22.38 -11.80 -1.27
CA MET A 110 21.30 -11.86 -0.28
C MET A 110 21.70 -11.21 1.05
N ARG A 111 22.92 -11.47 1.56
CA ARG A 111 23.40 -10.86 2.81
C ARG A 111 23.54 -9.34 2.70
N VAL A 112 24.09 -8.85 1.60
CA VAL A 112 24.24 -7.39 1.36
C VAL A 112 22.87 -6.71 1.29
N ASN A 113 21.93 -7.28 0.53
CA ASN A 113 20.59 -6.70 0.42
C ASN A 113 19.80 -6.80 1.73
N ALA A 114 19.91 -7.93 2.45
CA ALA A 114 19.32 -8.10 3.77
C ALA A 114 19.85 -7.06 4.76
N LEU A 115 21.16 -6.79 4.73
CA LEU A 115 21.79 -5.77 5.56
C LEU A 115 21.23 -4.38 5.24
N ALA A 116 21.18 -3.98 3.97
CA ALA A 116 20.67 -2.67 3.56
C ALA A 116 19.21 -2.44 4.00
N VAL A 117 18.33 -3.43 3.78
CA VAL A 117 16.92 -3.34 4.18
C VAL A 117 16.76 -3.38 5.71
N SER A 118 17.54 -4.22 6.41
CA SER A 118 17.49 -4.29 7.87
C SER A 118 17.97 -2.98 8.51
N CYS A 119 19.03 -2.38 7.97
CA CYS A 119 19.49 -1.05 8.40
C CYS A 119 18.38 -0.01 8.20
N PHE A 120 17.69 -0.01 7.06
CA PHE A 120 16.56 0.89 6.83
C PHE A 120 15.40 0.67 7.81
N ILE A 121 15.06 -0.59 8.11
CA ILE A 121 14.06 -0.94 9.14
C ILE A 121 14.47 -0.40 10.52
N VAL A 122 15.73 -0.59 10.91
CA VAL A 122 16.26 -0.08 12.18
C VAL A 122 16.20 1.45 12.23
N LEU A 123 16.56 2.14 11.14
CA LEU A 123 16.41 3.59 11.03
C LEU A 123 14.95 4.02 11.18
N CYS A 124 13.99 3.28 10.61
CA CYS A 124 12.57 3.54 10.78
C CYS A 124 12.05 3.32 12.21
N CYS A 125 12.70 2.46 13.00
CA CYS A 125 12.34 2.23 14.40
C CYS A 125 12.82 3.34 15.33
N PHE A 126 14.04 3.87 15.11
CA PHE A 126 14.75 4.67 16.12
C PHE A 126 15.03 6.11 15.69
N CYS A 127 15.04 6.42 14.40
CA CYS A 127 15.44 7.75 13.93
C CYS A 127 14.25 8.65 13.64
N ASN A 128 14.50 9.97 13.68
CA ASN A 128 13.51 10.97 13.30
C ASN A 128 13.10 10.85 11.83
N ARG A 129 11.84 11.23 11.53
CA ARG A 129 11.25 11.17 10.18
C ARG A 129 12.15 11.77 9.09
N ARG A 130 12.86 12.87 9.39
CA ARG A 130 13.80 13.51 8.44
C ARG A 130 14.92 12.56 8.00
N ILE A 131 15.52 11.83 8.94
CA ILE A 131 16.59 10.86 8.68
C ILE A 131 16.02 9.67 7.91
N GLN A 132 14.83 9.19 8.30
CA GLN A 132 14.15 8.11 7.59
C GLN A 132 13.90 8.47 6.12
N LEU A 133 13.33 9.64 5.83
CA LEU A 133 13.08 10.11 4.47
C LEU A 133 14.37 10.31 3.68
N MET A 134 15.44 10.85 4.30
CA MET A 134 16.74 11.00 3.65
C MET A 134 17.35 9.65 3.28
N SER A 135 17.28 8.67 4.19
CA SER A 135 17.76 7.31 3.91
C SER A 135 16.94 6.62 2.83
N ALA A 136 15.60 6.79 2.84
CA ALA A 136 14.72 6.29 1.79
C ALA A 136 15.08 6.88 0.43
N LYS A 137 15.32 8.20 0.33
CA LYS A 137 15.79 8.84 -0.91
C LYS A 137 17.09 8.24 -1.41
N LEU A 138 18.07 8.08 -0.53
CA LEU A 138 19.37 7.53 -0.89
C LEU A 138 19.25 6.09 -1.40
N LEU A 139 18.57 5.21 -0.66
CA LEU A 139 18.33 3.83 -1.09
C LEU A 139 17.51 3.76 -2.38
N SER A 140 16.54 4.66 -2.57
CA SER A 140 15.76 4.76 -3.80
C SER A 140 16.62 5.05 -5.03
N VAL A 141 17.58 5.96 -4.93
CA VAL A 141 18.52 6.26 -6.01
C VAL A 141 19.42 5.05 -6.27
N MET A 142 20.01 4.46 -5.22
CA MET A 142 20.90 3.30 -5.34
C MET A 142 20.20 2.09 -5.98
N TYR A 143 19.01 1.74 -5.49
CA TYR A 143 18.23 0.64 -6.05
C TYR A 143 17.67 0.96 -7.44
N GLY A 144 17.30 2.21 -7.72
CA GLY A 144 16.89 2.63 -9.05
C GLY A 144 17.99 2.44 -10.09
N LEU A 145 19.22 2.85 -9.75
CA LEU A 145 20.40 2.63 -10.60
C LEU A 145 20.69 1.13 -10.78
N LEU A 146 20.57 0.34 -9.70
CA LEU A 146 20.76 -1.11 -9.77
C LEU A 146 19.75 -1.79 -10.72
N ILE A 147 18.47 -1.41 -10.66
CA ILE A 147 17.44 -1.92 -11.57
C ILE A 147 17.72 -1.46 -13.01
N LEU A 148 18.15 -0.21 -13.21
CA LEU A 148 18.50 0.28 -14.54
C LEU A 148 19.67 -0.52 -15.15
N SER A 149 20.73 -0.76 -14.38
CA SER A 149 21.86 -1.60 -14.78
C SER A 149 21.41 -3.04 -15.08
N THR A 150 20.48 -3.57 -14.29
CA THR A 150 19.92 -4.92 -14.51
C THR A 150 19.19 -5.00 -15.84
N ILE A 151 18.37 -4.00 -16.19
CA ILE A 151 17.67 -3.94 -17.48
C ILE A 151 18.69 -3.96 -18.63
N ILE A 152 19.78 -3.20 -18.53
CA ILE A 152 20.83 -3.18 -19.56
C ILE A 152 21.48 -4.55 -19.71
N VAL A 153 21.87 -5.20 -18.60
CA VAL A 153 22.49 -6.54 -18.66
C VAL A 153 21.54 -7.56 -19.28
N ILE A 154 20.26 -7.56 -18.89
CA ILE A 154 19.25 -8.46 -19.47
C ILE A 154 19.10 -8.24 -20.98
N VAL A 155 19.11 -6.99 -21.44
CA VAL A 155 19.03 -6.67 -22.88
C VAL A 155 20.27 -7.20 -23.62
N VAL A 156 21.47 -7.04 -23.05
CA VAL A 156 22.70 -7.59 -23.65
C VAL A 156 22.66 -9.12 -23.71
N ASP A 157 22.21 -9.76 -22.64
CA ASP A 157 22.07 -11.23 -22.60
C ASP A 157 21.05 -11.72 -23.63
N LEU A 158 19.94 -10.99 -23.82
CA LEU A 158 18.94 -11.30 -24.84
C LEU A 158 19.53 -11.29 -26.25
N PHE A 159 20.39 -10.31 -26.57
CA PHE A 159 21.06 -10.24 -27.87
C PHE A 159 22.11 -11.33 -28.07
N ARG A 160 22.78 -11.78 -26.99
CA ARG A 160 23.82 -12.81 -27.06
C ARG A 160 23.27 -14.22 -27.15
N TYR A 161 22.26 -14.52 -26.35
CA TYR A 161 21.79 -15.90 -26.16
C TYR A 161 20.38 -16.13 -26.71
N GLY A 162 19.70 -15.11 -27.25
CA GLY A 162 18.34 -15.20 -27.80
C GLY A 162 17.25 -15.36 -26.73
N LEU A 163 15.97 -15.34 -27.15
CA LEU A 163 14.82 -15.33 -26.23
C LEU A 163 14.68 -16.59 -25.35
N ALA A 164 15.19 -17.74 -25.80
CA ALA A 164 14.82 -19.07 -25.27
C ALA A 164 15.90 -19.78 -24.44
N SER A 165 17.01 -19.11 -24.12
CA SER A 165 18.20 -19.77 -23.55
C SER A 165 18.21 -19.85 -22.02
N ASP A 166 17.45 -19.04 -21.28
CA ASP A 166 17.53 -19.01 -19.82
C ASP A 166 16.20 -18.69 -19.11
N LEU A 167 15.97 -19.24 -17.90
CA LEU A 167 14.87 -18.81 -17.02
C LEU A 167 14.93 -17.31 -16.69
N ARG A 168 16.11 -16.68 -16.80
CA ARG A 168 16.29 -15.23 -16.61
C ARG A 168 15.59 -14.38 -17.68
N SER A 169 15.60 -14.80 -18.95
CA SER A 169 14.94 -14.05 -20.05
C SER A 169 13.42 -14.16 -19.98
N LEU A 170 12.87 -15.23 -19.39
CA LEU A 170 11.43 -15.43 -19.23
C LEU A 170 10.76 -14.34 -18.37
N PHE A 171 11.39 -13.87 -17.29
CA PHE A 171 10.86 -12.76 -16.50
C PHE A 171 10.74 -11.48 -17.32
N PHE A 172 11.76 -11.18 -18.13
CA PHE A 172 11.77 -10.02 -19.01
C PHE A 172 10.72 -10.15 -20.12
N VAL A 173 10.55 -11.34 -20.71
CA VAL A 173 9.49 -11.62 -21.68
C VAL A 173 8.11 -11.43 -21.07
N VAL A 174 7.89 -11.87 -19.83
CA VAL A 174 6.62 -11.63 -19.11
C VAL A 174 6.39 -10.13 -18.87
N VAL A 175 7.43 -9.39 -18.49
CA VAL A 175 7.36 -7.93 -18.30
C VAL A 175 7.04 -7.23 -19.64
N MET A 176 7.74 -7.57 -20.72
CA MET A 176 7.50 -7.02 -22.06
C MET A 176 6.10 -7.37 -22.58
N HIS A 177 5.64 -8.60 -22.33
CA HIS A 177 4.28 -9.04 -22.67
C HIS A 177 3.24 -8.23 -21.89
N HIS A 178 3.46 -8.01 -20.59
CA HIS A 178 2.58 -7.18 -19.76
C HIS A 178 2.49 -5.75 -20.30
N LEU A 179 3.63 -5.18 -20.72
CA LEU A 179 3.68 -3.84 -21.31
C LEU A 179 2.98 -3.76 -22.66
N PHE A 180 3.19 -4.74 -23.53
CA PHE A 180 2.51 -4.83 -24.81
C PHE A 180 0.98 -4.93 -24.63
N PHE A 181 0.53 -5.73 -23.67
CA PHE A 181 -0.88 -5.89 -23.37
C PHE A 181 -1.53 -4.60 -22.85
N VAL A 182 -0.84 -3.83 -22.01
CA VAL A 182 -1.33 -2.52 -21.53
C VAL A 182 -1.52 -1.53 -22.68
N VAL A 183 -0.58 -1.49 -23.65
CA VAL A 183 -0.69 -0.61 -24.82
C VAL A 183 -1.89 -0.97 -25.69
N ILE A 184 -2.15 -2.27 -25.89
CA ILE A 184 -3.31 -2.75 -26.66
C ILE A 184 -4.63 -2.40 -25.99
N LEU A 185 -4.71 -2.54 -24.66
CA LEU A 185 -5.96 -2.29 -23.93
C LEU A 185 -6.32 -0.80 -23.84
N TYR A 186 -5.34 0.11 -23.97
CA TYR A 186 -5.54 1.55 -23.80
C TYR A 186 -4.92 2.38 -24.93
N PRO A 187 -5.39 2.22 -26.19
CA PRO A 187 -4.81 2.88 -27.35
C PRO A 187 -4.99 4.41 -27.34
N THR A 188 -5.98 4.93 -26.62
CA THR A 188 -6.23 6.38 -26.48
C THR A 188 -5.23 7.07 -25.55
N GLU A 189 -4.42 6.31 -24.81
CA GLU A 189 -3.61 6.81 -23.70
C GLU A 189 -2.11 6.52 -23.91
N VAL A 190 -1.69 6.27 -25.16
CA VAL A 190 -0.31 5.90 -25.52
C VAL A 190 0.73 6.92 -25.05
N THR A 191 0.35 8.19 -24.92
CA THR A 191 1.23 9.24 -24.35
C THR A 191 1.71 8.89 -22.93
N LYS A 192 0.89 8.17 -22.15
CA LYS A 192 1.23 7.71 -20.79
C LYS A 192 2.30 6.61 -20.78
N CYS A 193 2.60 5.98 -21.91
CA CYS A 193 3.65 4.96 -22.01
C CYS A 193 5.05 5.49 -21.63
N LYS A 194 5.29 6.81 -21.70
CA LYS A 194 6.53 7.44 -21.22
C LYS A 194 6.79 7.15 -19.72
N THR A 195 5.76 6.84 -18.95
CA THR A 195 5.85 6.56 -17.51
C THR A 195 6.26 5.12 -17.17
N ILE A 196 6.29 4.22 -18.16
CA ILE A 196 6.57 2.79 -17.97
C ILE A 196 7.98 2.56 -17.41
N LEU A 197 8.99 3.19 -17.99
CA LEU A 197 10.37 3.03 -17.53
C LEU A 197 10.54 3.55 -16.08
N PRO A 198 10.11 4.79 -15.74
CA PRO A 198 10.07 5.25 -14.35
C PRO A 198 9.31 4.31 -13.41
N PHE A 199 8.22 3.68 -13.88
CA PHE A 199 7.45 2.72 -13.09
C PHE A 199 8.32 1.53 -12.65
N TYR A 200 9.05 0.90 -13.58
CA TYR A 200 9.92 -0.23 -13.21
C TYR A 200 11.12 0.17 -12.38
N VAL A 201 11.82 1.25 -12.77
CA VAL A 201 13.01 1.74 -12.06
C VAL A 201 12.69 2.09 -10.61
N THR A 202 11.51 2.64 -10.35
CA THR A 202 11.07 2.99 -8.99
C THR A 202 10.40 1.84 -8.23
N SER A 203 10.35 0.62 -8.77
CA SER A 203 9.71 -0.53 -8.09
C SER A 203 10.30 -0.81 -6.70
N PRO A 204 11.64 -0.79 -6.48
CA PRO A 204 12.23 -0.91 -5.14
C PRO A 204 11.70 0.13 -4.15
N THR A 205 11.55 1.37 -4.60
CA THR A 205 11.00 2.45 -3.79
C THR A 205 9.54 2.20 -3.42
N ARG A 206 8.70 1.87 -4.41
CA ARG A 206 7.24 1.79 -4.22
C ARG A 206 6.77 0.51 -3.56
N LEU A 207 7.46 -0.61 -3.79
CA LEU A 207 7.02 -1.94 -3.39
C LEU A 207 7.84 -2.54 -2.24
N LEU A 208 8.98 -1.94 -1.86
CA LEU A 208 9.79 -2.38 -0.72
C LEU A 208 10.00 -1.25 0.30
N LEU A 209 10.64 -0.14 -0.08
CA LEU A 209 10.98 0.94 0.86
C LEU A 209 9.74 1.65 1.41
N LEU A 210 8.77 1.95 0.55
CA LEU A 210 7.56 2.66 0.95
C LEU A 210 6.69 1.83 1.91
N PRO A 211 6.38 0.54 1.65
CA PRO A 211 5.68 -0.31 2.63
C PRO A 211 6.40 -0.43 3.98
N VAL A 212 7.73 -0.53 3.98
CA VAL A 212 8.51 -0.49 5.23
C VAL A 212 8.31 0.85 5.92
N PHE A 213 8.48 1.97 5.24
CA PHE A 213 8.29 3.28 5.83
C PHE A 213 6.87 3.47 6.40
N THR A 214 5.82 3.04 5.69
CA THR A 214 4.44 3.24 6.11
C THR A 214 4.07 2.43 7.34
N VAL A 215 4.46 1.15 7.40
CA VAL A 215 4.16 0.26 8.53
C VAL A 215 4.78 0.78 9.83
N PHE A 216 6.01 1.29 9.78
CA PHE A 216 6.75 1.73 10.96
C PHE A 216 6.40 3.17 11.41
N ASN A 217 5.65 3.92 10.58
CA ASN A 217 5.23 5.29 10.87
C ASN A 217 3.70 5.47 10.93
N ILE A 218 2.93 4.39 11.11
CA ILE A 218 1.46 4.46 11.16
C ILE A 218 0.93 5.29 12.36
N GLN A 219 1.70 5.41 13.46
CA GLN A 219 1.31 6.24 14.61
C GLN A 219 1.36 7.74 14.33
N ASP A 220 2.07 8.18 13.29
CA ASP A 220 2.15 9.59 12.93
C ASP A 220 0.91 9.99 12.13
N VAL A 221 -0.06 10.61 12.81
CA VAL A 221 -1.32 11.11 12.24
C VAL A 221 -1.28 12.56 11.79
N THR A 222 -0.15 13.28 11.95
CA THR A 222 -0.11 14.74 11.68
C THR A 222 -0.53 15.08 10.24
N TRP A 223 -1.46 16.02 10.08
CA TRP A 223 -2.05 16.41 8.79
C TRP A 223 -1.82 17.89 8.47
N GLY A 224 -0.86 18.19 7.58
CA GLY A 224 -0.67 19.56 7.06
C GLY A 224 -0.63 20.64 8.14
N THR A 225 -1.03 21.87 7.80
CA THR A 225 -1.00 23.03 8.69
C THR A 225 -2.22 23.16 9.62
N ARG A 226 -3.16 22.20 9.61
CA ARG A 226 -4.49 22.35 10.25
C ARG A 226 -4.64 21.68 11.62
N GLU A 227 -3.75 20.76 11.98
CA GLU A 227 -3.80 20.12 13.30
C GLU A 227 -2.72 20.75 14.20
N THR A 228 -3.16 21.38 15.30
CA THR A 228 -2.27 21.90 16.34
C THR A 228 -1.32 20.80 16.78
N GLN A 229 -0.02 21.08 16.70
CA GLN A 229 1.03 20.17 17.15
C GLN A 229 0.66 19.70 18.56
N VAL A 230 0.59 18.38 18.74
CA VAL A 230 0.56 17.81 20.09
C VAL A 230 1.83 18.33 20.78
N PRO A 231 1.75 19.02 21.93
CA PRO A 231 2.90 19.66 22.57
C PRO A 231 4.09 18.71 22.65
N ASN A 232 5.30 19.23 22.35
CA ASN A 232 6.56 18.47 22.31
C ASN A 232 6.83 17.62 23.58
N GLU A 233 6.21 17.95 24.71
CA GLU A 233 6.26 17.15 25.95
C GLU A 233 5.71 15.71 25.80
N MET A 234 4.83 15.44 24.82
CA MET A 234 4.32 14.09 24.54
C MET A 234 5.25 13.26 23.63
N ASN A 235 6.16 13.88 22.89
CA ASN A 235 7.15 13.17 22.08
C ASN A 235 8.33 12.64 22.93
N GLU A 236 8.58 13.21 24.11
CA GLU A 236 9.73 12.84 24.94
C GLU A 236 9.41 11.86 26.08
N ARG A 237 8.13 11.55 26.36
CA ARG A 237 7.79 10.79 27.59
C ARG A 237 6.80 9.63 27.48
N THR A 238 6.62 9.06 26.29
CA THR A 238 5.90 7.79 26.17
C THR A 238 6.65 6.80 25.28
N SER A 239 7.73 6.25 25.83
CA SER A 239 8.08 4.87 25.50
C SER A 239 6.80 4.05 25.63
N CYS A 240 6.36 3.40 24.55
CA CYS A 240 5.27 2.44 24.64
C CYS A 240 5.62 1.44 25.74
N ASN A 241 4.92 1.52 26.88
CA ASN A 241 5.19 0.63 28.00
C ASN A 241 5.00 -0.81 27.51
N PHE A 242 6.12 -1.53 27.51
CA PHE A 242 6.22 -2.93 27.13
C PHE A 242 5.36 -3.77 28.07
N GLY A 243 4.25 -4.31 27.57
CA GLY A 243 3.74 -5.57 28.10
C GLY A 243 4.74 -6.66 27.71
N LYS A 244 5.32 -7.35 28.70
CA LYS A 244 6.24 -8.49 28.49
C LYS A 244 5.66 -9.46 27.44
N VAL A 245 6.28 -9.54 26.26
CA VAL A 245 5.93 -10.57 25.27
C VAL A 245 6.59 -11.87 25.72
N SER A 246 5.80 -12.73 26.36
CA SER A 246 6.21 -14.09 26.72
C SER A 246 6.60 -14.90 25.47
N LYS A 247 7.70 -15.66 25.57
CA LYS A 247 8.18 -16.63 24.57
C LYS A 247 7.05 -17.63 24.26
N THR A 248 6.23 -17.35 23.26
CA THR A 248 5.20 -18.27 22.79
C THR A 248 5.32 -18.49 21.29
N SER A 249 5.03 -19.74 20.88
CA SER A 249 5.10 -20.26 19.50
C SER A 249 4.51 -19.32 18.44
N LEU A 250 5.10 -19.30 17.25
CA LEU A 250 4.67 -18.53 16.06
C LEU A 250 3.17 -18.68 15.74
N ARG A 251 2.58 -19.86 15.98
CA ARG A 251 1.12 -20.09 15.81
C ARG A 251 0.28 -19.32 16.84
N THR A 252 0.74 -19.26 18.08
CA THR A 252 0.07 -18.51 19.16
C THR A 252 0.20 -17.00 18.93
N THR A 253 1.34 -16.54 18.41
CA THR A 253 1.57 -15.15 18.00
C THR A 253 0.64 -14.74 16.87
N TRP A 254 0.49 -15.56 15.82
CA TRP A 254 -0.45 -15.27 14.73
C TRP A 254 -1.91 -15.24 15.18
N ARG A 255 -2.34 -16.18 16.03
CA ARG A 255 -3.70 -16.14 16.62
C ARG A 255 -3.91 -14.89 17.48
N LYS A 256 -2.92 -14.50 18.28
CA LYS A 256 -2.94 -13.27 19.09
C LYS A 256 -2.93 -12.01 18.23
N VAL A 257 -2.19 -11.99 17.12
CA VAL A 257 -2.19 -10.89 16.15
C VAL A 257 -3.56 -10.77 15.50
N VAL A 258 -4.13 -11.86 14.98
CA VAL A 258 -5.46 -11.85 14.37
C VAL A 258 -6.53 -11.46 15.39
N SER A 259 -6.46 -11.97 16.64
CA SER A 259 -7.40 -11.59 17.69
C SER A 259 -7.24 -10.13 18.11
N ASN A 260 -6.00 -9.63 18.24
CA ASN A 260 -5.72 -8.23 18.55
C ASN A 260 -6.14 -7.32 17.41
N MET A 261 -5.94 -7.72 16.16
CA MET A 261 -6.36 -6.95 14.98
C MET A 261 -7.89 -6.91 14.91
N LYS A 262 -8.58 -8.03 15.17
CA LYS A 262 -10.03 -8.07 15.33
C LYS A 262 -10.51 -7.13 16.46
N GLN A 263 -9.85 -7.17 17.61
CA GLN A 263 -10.19 -6.33 18.76
C GLN A 263 -9.92 -4.84 18.51
N ILE A 264 -8.84 -4.50 17.80
CA ILE A 264 -8.53 -3.11 17.43
C ILE A 264 -9.51 -2.63 16.37
N ILE A 265 -9.84 -3.44 15.35
CA ILE A 265 -10.85 -3.07 14.35
C ILE A 265 -12.21 -2.86 15.02
N SER A 266 -12.64 -3.76 15.91
CA SER A 266 -13.90 -3.61 16.65
C SER A 266 -13.89 -2.39 17.59
N ASN A 267 -12.75 -2.10 18.24
CA ASN A 267 -12.65 -0.97 19.17
C ASN A 267 -12.43 0.38 18.48
N SER A 268 -11.75 0.42 17.34
CA SER A 268 -11.44 1.64 16.58
C SER A 268 -12.56 2.07 15.64
N TYR A 269 -13.40 1.14 15.18
CA TYR A 269 -14.50 1.45 14.26
C TYR A 269 -15.89 1.17 14.83
N GLY A 270 -15.98 0.47 15.98
CA GLY A 270 -17.25 0.00 16.54
C GLY A 270 -17.92 -1.03 15.62
N ASP A 271 -18.77 -1.89 16.19
CA ASP A 271 -19.71 -2.61 15.35
C ASP A 271 -20.62 -1.61 14.65
N VAL A 272 -20.75 -1.75 13.33
CA VAL A 272 -21.84 -1.09 12.60
C VAL A 272 -23.12 -1.55 13.27
N PRO A 273 -23.89 -0.63 13.88
CA PRO A 273 -25.06 -1.05 14.62
C PRO A 273 -25.95 -1.79 13.62
N LYS A 274 -26.35 -3.02 13.96
CA LYS A 274 -27.47 -3.67 13.27
C LYS A 274 -28.68 -2.82 13.59
N PHE A 275 -28.96 -1.84 12.74
CA PHE A 275 -30.19 -1.06 12.85
C PHE A 275 -31.35 -1.99 12.49
N THR A 276 -31.90 -2.63 13.52
CA THR A 276 -33.19 -3.30 13.46
C THR A 276 -34.22 -2.28 13.01
N LYS A 277 -35.03 -2.65 12.02
CA LYS A 277 -36.26 -1.92 11.66
C LYS A 277 -37.21 -1.95 12.86
N THR A 278 -36.97 -1.11 13.86
CA THR A 278 -37.90 -0.96 14.98
C THR A 278 -37.74 0.41 15.60
N SER A 279 -38.41 1.39 14.99
CA SER A 279 -39.11 2.45 15.71
C SER A 279 -39.85 3.31 14.68
N SER A 280 -41.00 2.79 14.23
CA SER A 280 -42.12 3.69 13.95
C SER A 280 -42.39 4.45 15.25
N ASN A 281 -42.31 5.79 15.17
CA ASN A 281 -42.48 6.77 16.25
C ASN A 281 -41.19 7.17 16.99
N LEU A 282 -40.51 8.20 16.45
CA LEU A 282 -39.68 9.10 17.24
C LEU A 282 -39.81 10.51 16.67
N ASN A 283 -40.83 11.22 17.15
CA ASN A 283 -40.90 12.68 17.11
C ASN A 283 -39.83 13.20 18.09
N PHE A 284 -38.60 13.38 17.63
CA PHE A 284 -37.57 14.06 18.42
C PHE A 284 -36.63 14.84 17.50
N ILE A 285 -37.09 16.03 17.13
CA ILE A 285 -36.25 17.11 16.59
C ILE A 285 -35.48 17.69 17.78
N GLU A 286 -34.36 17.06 18.15
CA GLU A 286 -33.40 17.71 19.04
C GLU A 286 -32.41 18.49 18.18
N ARG A 287 -32.48 19.82 18.30
CA ARG A 287 -31.65 20.77 17.56
C ARG A 287 -30.18 20.58 17.93
N VAL A 288 -29.37 20.17 16.97
CA VAL A 288 -27.90 20.24 17.08
C VAL A 288 -27.49 21.71 16.88
N PRO A 289 -26.89 22.39 17.87
CA PRO A 289 -26.51 23.80 17.74
C PRO A 289 -25.43 23.96 16.66
N GLY A 290 -25.65 24.87 15.71
CA GLY A 290 -24.73 25.11 14.59
C GLY A 290 -25.06 24.34 13.30
N SER A 291 -26.15 23.58 13.27
CA SER A 291 -26.69 23.04 12.03
C SER A 291 -27.38 24.18 11.27
N TYR A 292 -26.94 24.46 10.05
CA TYR A 292 -27.77 25.23 9.12
C TYR A 292 -29.02 24.40 8.87
N CYS A 293 -30.12 24.75 9.53
CA CYS A 293 -31.44 24.31 9.11
C CYS A 293 -31.66 24.90 7.72
N ILE A 294 -31.68 24.06 6.69
CA ILE A 294 -32.38 24.43 5.47
C ILE A 294 -33.85 24.51 5.90
N GLU A 295 -34.30 25.71 6.21
CA GLU A 295 -35.70 25.96 6.52
C GLU A 295 -36.53 25.49 5.33
N VAL A 296 -37.45 24.57 5.60
CA VAL A 296 -38.53 24.19 4.69
C VAL A 296 -39.51 25.38 4.68
N GLY A 297 -39.08 26.45 4.02
CA GLY A 297 -39.83 27.66 3.75
C GLY A 297 -39.89 27.83 2.24
N ASN A 298 -41.10 28.05 1.74
CA ASN A 298 -41.44 28.16 0.33
C ASN A 298 -40.84 29.45 -0.27
N THR A 299 -39.52 29.49 -0.46
CA THR A 299 -38.82 30.63 -1.03
C THR A 299 -37.73 30.16 -1.97
N LYS A 300 -37.83 30.66 -3.22
CA LYS A 300 -36.94 30.45 -4.35
C LYS A 300 -35.46 30.44 -3.92
N SER A 301 -34.86 29.26 -3.82
CA SER A 301 -33.42 29.07 -3.84
C SER A 301 -32.98 28.96 -5.31
N SER A 302 -32.88 30.09 -6.01
CA SER A 302 -32.32 30.13 -7.37
C SER A 302 -30.92 30.74 -7.44
N GLU A 303 -30.18 30.88 -6.33
CA GLU A 303 -28.94 31.67 -6.34
C GLU A 303 -27.63 30.87 -6.22
N LEU A 304 -27.64 29.53 -6.20
CA LEU A 304 -26.37 28.75 -6.13
C LEU A 304 -25.94 28.07 -7.44
N MET A 305 -26.62 28.32 -8.56
CA MET A 305 -26.35 27.64 -9.85
C MET A 305 -26.45 28.60 -11.05
N GLU A 306 -26.11 29.88 -10.92
CA GLU A 306 -25.96 30.79 -12.07
C GLU A 306 -24.52 30.80 -12.59
N HIS A 307 -24.06 29.65 -13.09
CA HIS A 307 -23.02 29.64 -14.11
C HIS A 307 -23.31 28.56 -15.17
N ASN A 308 -23.86 29.06 -16.28
CA ASN A 308 -23.86 28.52 -17.64
C ASN A 308 -24.62 27.21 -17.93
N ASN A 309 -25.79 27.37 -18.56
CA ASN A 309 -26.40 26.45 -19.54
C ASN A 309 -26.62 24.97 -19.15
N THR A 310 -26.87 24.66 -17.89
CA THR A 310 -27.49 23.37 -17.52
C THR A 310 -28.97 23.57 -17.24
N GLN A 311 -29.83 22.79 -17.92
CA GLN A 311 -31.27 22.73 -17.62
C GLN A 311 -31.49 22.59 -16.10
N PRO A 312 -32.51 23.24 -15.51
CA PRO A 312 -32.79 23.10 -14.09
C PRO A 312 -33.03 21.63 -13.79
N GLY A 313 -32.05 20.98 -13.16
CA GLY A 313 -32.18 19.58 -12.77
C GLY A 313 -33.36 19.45 -11.82
N ASN A 314 -34.19 18.42 -12.01
CA ASN A 314 -35.30 18.13 -11.11
C ASN A 314 -34.76 18.05 -9.67
N THR A 315 -35.11 19.04 -8.85
CA THR A 315 -34.85 18.99 -7.42
C THR A 315 -35.83 17.99 -6.80
N SER A 316 -35.29 16.93 -6.20
CA SER A 316 -36.07 15.93 -5.48
C SER A 316 -35.74 16.02 -3.99
N PHE A 317 -36.76 15.84 -3.16
CA PHE A 317 -36.56 15.78 -1.72
C PHE A 317 -35.98 14.42 -1.34
N ILE A 318 -35.04 14.43 -0.39
CA ILE A 318 -34.48 13.22 0.19
C ILE A 318 -35.60 12.47 0.91
N SER A 319 -35.67 11.16 0.71
CA SER A 319 -36.67 10.31 1.39
C SER A 319 -36.47 10.32 2.91
N ASN A 320 -37.54 10.09 3.68
CA ASN A 320 -37.43 10.00 5.15
C ASN A 320 -36.44 8.91 5.60
N GLU A 321 -36.36 7.80 4.85
CA GLU A 321 -35.42 6.70 5.11
C GLU A 321 -33.96 7.14 4.92
N GLU A 322 -33.69 7.90 3.86
CA GLU A 322 -32.36 8.43 3.57
C GLU A 322 -31.96 9.56 4.53
N SER A 323 -32.90 10.41 4.92
CA SER A 323 -32.68 11.46 5.93
C SER A 323 -32.33 10.86 7.30
N GLN A 324 -33.01 9.79 7.71
CA GLN A 324 -32.66 9.02 8.92
C GLN A 324 -31.28 8.38 8.80
N PHE A 325 -30.97 7.78 7.64
CA PHE A 325 -29.65 7.20 7.39
C PHE A 325 -28.51 8.21 7.58
N TRP A 326 -28.61 9.39 6.96
CA TRP A 326 -27.59 10.43 7.11
C TRP A 326 -27.50 10.93 8.54
N SER A 327 -28.65 11.13 9.20
CA SER A 327 -28.69 11.53 10.61
C SER A 327 -27.98 10.53 11.53
N ASP A 328 -28.20 9.23 11.33
CA ASP A 328 -27.59 8.17 12.13
C ASP A 328 -26.09 8.02 11.86
N ILE A 329 -25.66 8.10 10.60
CA ILE A 329 -24.24 8.08 10.24
C ILE A 329 -23.51 9.27 10.82
N ILE A 330 -24.09 10.47 10.69
CA ILE A 330 -23.46 11.69 11.20
C ILE A 330 -23.29 11.58 12.72
N ARG A 331 -24.36 11.20 13.42
CA ARG A 331 -24.36 11.03 14.89
C ARG A 331 -23.37 9.98 15.38
N LYS A 332 -23.16 8.89 14.64
CA LYS A 332 -22.30 7.79 15.11
C LYS A 332 -20.85 7.90 14.64
N TYR A 333 -20.59 8.43 13.45
CA TYR A 333 -19.30 8.28 12.77
C TYR A 333 -18.67 9.59 12.29
N LEU A 334 -19.43 10.67 12.11
CA LEU A 334 -18.91 11.94 11.54
C LEU A 334 -18.89 13.08 12.56
N HIS A 335 -19.12 12.81 13.85
CA HIS A 335 -18.82 13.81 14.86
C HIS A 335 -17.30 14.06 14.91
N PRO A 336 -16.88 15.33 15.08
CA PRO A 336 -15.48 15.65 15.29
C PRO A 336 -14.91 14.83 16.44
N ILE A 337 -13.70 14.29 16.28
CA ILE A 337 -13.02 13.59 17.37
C ILE A 337 -12.84 14.58 18.52
N ASP A 338 -13.43 14.26 19.68
CA ASP A 338 -13.32 15.11 20.86
C ASP A 338 -11.86 15.46 21.14
N GLY A 339 -11.57 16.75 21.18
CA GLY A 339 -10.21 17.27 21.35
C GLY A 339 -9.59 16.98 22.72
N ASN A 340 -10.28 16.25 23.60
CA ASN A 340 -9.82 15.88 24.93
C ASN A 340 -8.46 15.15 24.84
N LYS A 341 -7.51 15.60 25.66
CA LYS A 341 -6.16 15.07 25.76
C LYS A 341 -6.15 13.56 26.02
N GLU A 342 -7.11 13.05 26.79
CA GLU A 342 -7.26 11.62 27.09
C GLU A 342 -7.62 10.79 25.84
N ASN A 343 -8.60 11.25 25.05
CA ASN A 343 -9.00 10.57 23.81
C ASN A 343 -7.87 10.57 22.77
N LYS A 344 -7.15 11.70 22.63
CA LYS A 344 -5.96 11.77 21.76
C LYS A 344 -4.88 10.79 22.18
N MET A 345 -4.63 10.66 23.49
CA MET A 345 -3.66 9.72 24.04
C MET A 345 -4.07 8.26 23.81
N LYS A 346 -5.38 7.95 23.96
CA LYS A 346 -5.91 6.62 23.68
C LYS A 346 -5.72 6.23 22.22
N VAL A 347 -6.09 7.12 21.28
CA VAL A 347 -5.91 6.90 19.84
C VAL A 347 -4.43 6.70 19.50
N TYR A 348 -3.54 7.50 20.07
CA TYR A 348 -2.10 7.36 19.86
C TYR A 348 -1.58 5.99 20.34
N ASN A 349 -1.98 5.54 21.52
CA ASN A 349 -1.60 4.25 22.08
C ASN A 349 -2.13 3.08 21.23
N ASP A 350 -3.37 3.18 20.75
CA ASP A 350 -3.96 2.16 19.87
C ASP A 350 -3.22 2.08 18.53
N LEU A 351 -2.83 3.22 17.95
CA LEU A 351 -2.02 3.25 16.73
C LEU A 351 -0.62 2.69 16.95
N CYS A 352 0.00 2.94 18.10
CA CYS A 352 1.27 2.34 18.45
C CYS A 352 1.15 0.82 18.57
N ARG A 353 0.10 0.30 19.21
CA ARG A 353 -0.17 -1.14 19.27
C ARG A 353 -0.37 -1.72 17.87
N LEU A 354 -1.12 -1.01 17.02
CA LEU A 354 -1.34 -1.41 15.63
C LEU A 354 -0.02 -1.45 14.83
N ARG A 355 0.86 -0.47 15.01
CA ARG A 355 2.23 -0.49 14.43
C ARG A 355 2.93 -1.79 14.75
N TYR A 356 3.03 -2.16 16.04
CA TYR A 356 3.79 -3.35 16.44
C TYR A 356 3.22 -4.62 15.82
N ILE A 357 1.90 -4.74 15.75
CA ILE A 357 1.22 -5.87 15.12
C ILE A 357 1.52 -5.93 13.63
N LEU A 358 1.33 -4.82 12.91
CA LEU A 358 1.58 -4.74 11.46
C LEU A 358 3.05 -4.95 11.12
N ALA A 359 3.97 -4.34 11.88
CA ALA A 359 5.40 -4.53 11.71
C ALA A 359 5.82 -5.98 11.94
N SER A 360 5.27 -6.63 12.96
CA SER A 360 5.54 -8.05 13.23
C SER A 360 5.05 -8.94 12.09
N VAL A 361 3.81 -8.73 11.62
CA VAL A 361 3.24 -9.47 10.47
C VAL A 361 4.07 -9.24 9.22
N PHE A 362 4.47 -7.99 8.97
CA PHE A 362 5.26 -7.62 7.82
C PHE A 362 6.64 -8.29 7.81
N ILE A 363 7.40 -8.21 8.91
CA ILE A 363 8.74 -8.81 9.04
C ILE A 363 8.64 -10.33 8.98
N ILE A 364 7.78 -10.95 9.80
CA ILE A 364 7.68 -12.41 9.89
C ILE A 364 7.16 -12.98 8.58
N GLY A 365 6.14 -12.36 7.99
CA GLY A 365 5.56 -12.78 6.72
C GLY A 365 6.59 -12.73 5.61
N ASN A 366 7.21 -11.57 5.37
CA ASN A 366 8.21 -11.44 4.31
C ASN A 366 9.45 -12.29 4.58
N GLY A 367 9.93 -12.34 5.82
CA GLY A 367 11.07 -13.19 6.21
C GLY A 367 10.80 -14.67 5.96
N PHE A 368 9.59 -15.16 6.23
CA PHE A 368 9.18 -16.53 5.93
C PHE A 368 9.17 -16.81 4.42
N PHE A 369 8.63 -15.91 3.60
CA PHE A 369 8.64 -16.08 2.15
C PHE A 369 10.06 -15.99 1.56
N ILE A 370 10.91 -15.10 2.08
CA ILE A 370 12.34 -15.04 1.70
C ILE A 370 13.00 -16.38 2.06
N TYR A 371 12.82 -16.90 3.27
CA TYR A 371 13.38 -18.17 3.68
C TYR A 371 12.92 -19.33 2.78
N LEU A 372 11.64 -19.38 2.42
CA LEU A 372 11.08 -20.39 1.53
C LEU A 372 11.70 -20.34 0.12
N LEU A 373 12.01 -19.13 -0.37
CA LEU A 373 12.51 -18.91 -1.73
C LEU A 373 14.04 -18.87 -1.83
N ALA A 374 14.75 -18.62 -0.72
CA ALA A 374 16.21 -18.48 -0.69
C ALA A 374 16.98 -19.68 -1.26
N PRO A 375 16.61 -20.96 -1.02
CA PRO A 375 17.30 -22.10 -1.63
C PRO A 375 17.25 -22.10 -3.17
N LYS A 376 16.17 -21.58 -3.75
CA LYS A 376 16.01 -21.48 -5.20
C LYS A 376 16.94 -20.42 -5.80
N VAL A 377 17.26 -19.38 -5.04
CA VAL A 377 18.19 -18.31 -5.46
C VAL A 377 19.63 -18.83 -5.51
N GLY A 378 20.07 -19.57 -4.48
CA GLY A 378 21.41 -20.16 -4.43
C GLY A 378 21.70 -21.09 -5.61
N ASN A 379 20.74 -21.97 -5.93
CA ASN A 379 20.86 -22.89 -7.06
C ASN A 379 20.81 -22.19 -8.42
N MET A 380 20.08 -21.09 -8.52
CA MET A 380 19.97 -20.32 -9.77
C MET A 380 21.28 -19.55 -10.05
N SER A 381 21.98 -19.07 -9.02
CA SER A 381 23.28 -18.41 -9.18
C SER A 381 24.42 -19.38 -9.50
N SER A 382 24.41 -20.61 -8.98
CA SER A 382 25.48 -21.60 -9.24
C SER A 382 25.47 -22.15 -10.66
N VAL A 383 24.32 -22.15 -11.34
CA VAL A 383 24.21 -22.55 -12.75
C VAL A 383 24.85 -21.49 -13.66
N VAL A 384 24.80 -20.21 -13.28
CA VAL A 384 25.33 -19.08 -14.07
C VAL A 384 26.86 -19.12 -14.21
N TYR A 385 27.58 -19.35 -13.11
CA TYR A 385 29.06 -19.40 -13.15
C TYR A 385 29.60 -20.56 -13.98
N ASN A 386 28.86 -21.67 -14.09
CA ASN A 386 29.30 -22.85 -14.85
C ASN A 386 29.04 -22.74 -16.37
N VAL A 387 28.19 -21.81 -16.81
CA VAL A 387 27.90 -21.62 -18.24
C VAL A 387 28.97 -20.73 -18.88
N ASP A 388 29.37 -19.63 -18.22
CA ASP A 388 30.40 -18.72 -18.73
C ASP A 388 31.78 -19.40 -18.88
N ASP A 389 32.12 -20.34 -17.98
CA ASP A 389 33.40 -21.06 -18.01
C ASP A 389 33.46 -22.15 -19.10
N LYS A 390 32.30 -22.56 -19.63
CA LYS A 390 32.20 -23.56 -20.70
C LYS A 390 31.92 -22.96 -22.08
N SER A 391 31.66 -21.65 -22.16
CA SER A 391 31.28 -20.96 -23.40
C SER A 391 32.38 -20.11 -24.04
N VAL A 392 33.64 -20.22 -23.60
CA VAL A 392 34.75 -19.79 -24.45
C VAL A 392 35.02 -20.92 -25.46
N PRO A 393 34.63 -20.79 -26.75
CA PRO A 393 35.06 -21.75 -27.74
C PRO A 393 36.60 -21.72 -27.78
N LYS A 394 37.23 -22.88 -27.55
CA LYS A 394 38.70 -23.11 -27.65
C LYS A 394 39.26 -22.89 -29.07
N HIS A 395 38.59 -22.14 -29.93
CA HIS A 395 38.94 -21.95 -31.34
C HIS A 395 39.63 -20.63 -31.65
N VAL A 396 40.05 -19.83 -30.66
CA VAL A 396 40.76 -18.55 -30.89
C VAL A 396 42.20 -18.52 -30.34
N GLU A 397 42.65 -19.52 -29.58
CA GLU A 397 44.04 -19.57 -29.10
C GLU A 397 45.05 -20.20 -30.07
N SER A 398 44.63 -20.73 -31.23
CA SER A 398 45.53 -21.42 -32.16
C SER A 398 46.04 -20.59 -33.35
N ILE A 399 45.86 -19.26 -33.37
CA ILE A 399 46.32 -18.41 -34.51
C ILE A 399 47.49 -17.48 -34.13
N SER A 400 47.95 -17.46 -32.87
CA SER A 400 49.06 -16.59 -32.44
C SER A 400 50.41 -17.30 -32.24
N ALA A 401 50.53 -18.59 -32.55
CA ALA A 401 51.75 -19.36 -32.32
C ALA A 401 52.15 -20.17 -33.55
N GLY A 402 52.87 -19.55 -34.46
CA GLY A 402 53.64 -20.27 -35.48
C GLY A 402 53.62 -19.64 -36.86
N ASP A 403 54.34 -18.54 -37.04
CA ASP A 403 55.23 -18.46 -38.21
C ASP A 403 56.33 -17.40 -38.00
N LYS A 404 57.47 -17.87 -37.50
CA LYS A 404 58.77 -17.21 -37.65
C LYS A 404 59.75 -18.31 -38.01
N ARG A 405 59.93 -18.57 -39.30
CA ARG A 405 61.14 -19.20 -39.81
C ARG A 405 61.37 -18.89 -41.29
N TYR A 406 62.53 -18.25 -41.51
CA TYR A 406 63.29 -17.98 -42.73
C TYR A 406 62.82 -16.88 -43.67
#